data_AF-A0A3D8VID4-F1
#
_entry.id   AF-A0A3D8VID4-F1
#
_cell.length_a   1.000
_cell.length_b   1.000
_cell.length_c   1.000
_cell.angle_alpha   90.00
_cell.angle_beta   90.00
_cell.angle_gamma   90.00
#
_symmetry.space_group_name_H-M   'P 1'
#
loop_
_entity.id
_entity.type
_entity.pdbx_description
1 polymer ?
#
loop_
_entity_poly.entity_id
_entity_poly.type
_entity_poly.pdbx_seq_one_letter_code
_entity_poly.pdbx_strand_id
1 'polypeptide(L)'
;MTLYKKGGGNMKTSGKHRLAYYDISSQADNVKTFEGKVYNVHGLWAIDRNGAAERLSKIYYRIRTVKDKHFITIAKRKNPMSELKSVR
;
A
#
# COMPACT_ATOMS: atom_id res chain seq x y z
N MET A 1 18.99 -11.00 -35.13
CA MET A 1 18.83 -11.58 -33.78
C MET A 1 19.22 -10.50 -32.79
N THR A 2 18.26 -9.63 -32.45
CA THR A 2 18.55 -8.33 -31.84
C THR A 2 18.32 -8.39 -30.34
N LEU A 3 19.38 -8.17 -29.55
CA LEU A 3 19.33 -8.02 -28.10
C LEU A 3 18.43 -6.85 -27.70
N TYR A 4 17.50 -7.07 -26.78
CA TYR A 4 16.90 -5.99 -25.99
C TYR A 4 17.54 -5.95 -24.61
N LYS A 5 18.52 -5.06 -24.47
CA LYS A 5 18.93 -4.50 -23.18
C LYS A 5 18.21 -3.16 -23.06
N LYS A 6 17.23 -3.04 -22.16
CA LYS A 6 16.70 -1.74 -21.76
C LYS A 6 16.60 -1.68 -20.25
N GLY A 7 17.56 -0.96 -19.66
CA GLY A 7 17.62 -0.70 -18.23
C GLY A 7 16.33 -0.03 -17.75
N GLY A 8 15.76 -0.57 -16.68
CA GLY A 8 14.71 0.07 -15.90
C GLY A 8 15.31 1.24 -15.14
N GLY A 9 15.39 2.39 -15.82
CA GLY A 9 15.74 3.66 -15.22
C GLY A 9 14.82 4.00 -14.06
N ASN A 10 15.44 4.39 -12.96
CA ASN A 10 14.85 4.80 -11.70
C ASN A 10 13.99 6.07 -11.94
N MET A 11 12.68 5.90 -12.10
CA MET A 11 11.75 7.01 -12.35
C MET A 11 11.46 7.74 -11.03
N LYS A 12 12.32 8.69 -10.68
CA LYS A 12 12.06 9.65 -9.59
C LYS A 12 10.96 10.62 -10.01
N THR A 13 9.70 10.29 -9.78
CA THR A 13 8.58 11.25 -9.94
C THR A 13 8.46 12.12 -8.70
N SER A 14 8.75 13.41 -8.86
CA SER A 14 8.70 14.45 -7.83
C SER A 14 7.28 14.95 -7.50
N GLY A 15 6.24 14.11 -7.67
CA GLY A 15 4.88 14.33 -7.17
C GLY A 15 4.60 13.45 -5.95
N LYS A 16 3.69 13.83 -5.05
CA LYS A 16 3.23 12.90 -3.98
C LYS A 16 2.58 11.70 -4.67
N HIS A 17 3.31 10.60 -4.80
CA HIS A 17 2.84 9.42 -5.52
C HIS A 17 1.58 8.89 -4.83
N ARG A 18 0.52 8.69 -5.60
CA ARG A 18 -0.67 7.98 -5.14
C ARG A 18 -0.29 6.52 -4.95
N LEU A 19 -0.69 5.92 -3.83
CA LEU A 19 -0.46 4.51 -3.57
C LEU A 19 -1.78 3.75 -3.80
N ALA A 20 -1.92 3.07 -4.94
CA ALA A 20 -3.08 2.24 -5.24
C ALA A 20 -3.01 0.90 -4.51
N TYR A 21 -4.09 0.12 -4.50
CA TYR A 21 -4.12 -1.16 -3.78
C TYR A 21 -3.15 -2.21 -4.34
N TYR A 22 -2.81 -2.17 -5.64
CA TYR A 22 -1.77 -3.02 -6.22
C TYR A 22 -0.36 -2.65 -5.70
N ASP A 23 -0.10 -1.36 -5.47
CA ASP A 23 1.16 -0.91 -4.87
C ASP A 23 1.24 -1.39 -3.41
N ILE A 24 0.13 -1.31 -2.66
CA ILE A 24 0.03 -1.85 -1.30
C ILE A 24 0.37 -3.35 -1.30
N SER A 25 -0.17 -4.12 -2.24
CA SER A 25 0.05 -5.58 -2.28
C SER A 25 1.51 -6.01 -2.46
N SER A 26 2.35 -5.13 -3.01
CA SER A 26 3.77 -5.40 -3.30
C SER A 26 4.73 -4.76 -2.30
N GLN A 27 4.33 -3.68 -1.63
CA GLN A 27 5.23 -2.86 -0.81
C GLN A 27 4.87 -2.88 0.69
N ALA A 28 3.62 -3.22 1.04
CA ALA A 28 3.15 -3.16 2.41
C ALA A 28 3.16 -4.54 3.07
N ASP A 29 3.44 -4.53 4.36
CA ASP A 29 3.28 -5.69 5.24
C ASP A 29 2.08 -5.50 6.17
N ASN A 30 1.76 -4.25 6.50
CA ASN A 30 0.71 -3.92 7.44
C ASN A 30 -0.09 -2.68 7.02
N VAL A 31 -1.40 -2.71 7.24
CA VAL A 31 -2.28 -1.54 7.07
C VAL A 31 -3.13 -1.32 8.31
N LYS A 32 -3.35 -0.05 8.66
CA LYS A 32 -4.24 0.35 9.74
C LYS A 32 -5.36 1.22 9.21
N THR A 33 -6.58 0.92 9.64
CA THR A 33 -7.81 1.61 9.25
C THR A 33 -8.14 2.79 10.16
N PHE A 34 -9.09 3.64 9.78
CA PHE A 34 -9.55 4.77 10.60
C PHE A 34 -10.19 4.31 11.91
N GLU A 35 -10.88 3.17 11.88
CA GLU A 35 -11.53 2.51 13.03
C GLU A 35 -10.50 1.84 13.97
N GLY A 36 -9.21 1.92 13.65
CA GLY A 36 -8.14 1.38 14.47
C GLY A 36 -7.83 -0.10 14.23
N LYS A 37 -8.59 -0.80 13.39
CA LYS A 37 -8.28 -2.18 12.99
C LYS A 37 -6.99 -2.24 12.19
N VAL A 38 -6.19 -3.27 12.48
CA VAL A 38 -4.88 -3.54 11.87
C VAL A 38 -4.97 -4.85 11.11
N TYR A 39 -4.48 -4.86 9.88
CA TYR A 39 -4.45 -6.02 9.00
C TYR A 39 -3.03 -6.28 8.49
N ASN A 40 -2.65 -7.55 8.41
CA ASN A 40 -1.45 -7.99 7.69
C ASN A 40 -1.78 -8.13 6.20
N VAL A 41 -0.85 -7.73 5.34
CA VAL A 41 -1.03 -7.75 3.89
C VAL A 41 -0.35 -8.98 3.31
N HIS A 42 -1.12 -9.80 2.60
CA HIS A 42 -0.63 -10.97 1.87
C HIS A 42 -1.12 -10.92 0.43
N GLY A 43 -0.31 -10.34 -0.45
CA GLY A 43 -0.72 -10.04 -1.82
C GLY A 43 -1.96 -9.15 -1.84
N LEU A 44 -3.03 -9.60 -2.50
CA LEU A 44 -4.29 -8.83 -2.61
C LEU A 44 -5.23 -8.96 -1.41
N TRP A 45 -4.79 -9.64 -0.35
CA TRP A 45 -5.58 -9.91 0.85
C TRP A 45 -5.07 -9.14 2.06
N ALA A 46 -6.00 -8.69 2.89
CA ALA A 46 -5.77 -8.08 4.19
C ALA A 46 -6.36 -9.01 5.25
N ILE A 47 -5.53 -9.51 6.15
CA ILE A 47 -5.89 -10.50 7.15
C ILE A 47 -5.85 -9.84 8.53
N ASP A 48 -6.96 -9.85 9.25
CA ASP A 48 -7.02 -9.29 10.61
C ASP A 48 -6.36 -10.20 11.64
N ARG A 49 -6.33 -9.76 12.91
CA ARG A 49 -5.73 -10.53 14.02
C ARG A 49 -6.46 -11.84 14.33
N ASN A 50 -7.72 -11.97 13.93
CA ASN A 50 -8.53 -13.17 14.14
C ASN A 50 -8.45 -14.13 12.94
N GLY A 51 -7.68 -13.78 11.90
CA GLY A 51 -7.56 -14.56 10.67
C GLY A 51 -8.64 -14.28 9.62
N ALA A 52 -9.52 -13.29 9.83
CA ALA A 52 -10.52 -12.93 8.84
C ALA A 52 -9.85 -12.20 7.66
N ALA A 53 -10.05 -12.72 6.45
CA ALA A 53 -9.45 -12.19 5.23
C ALA A 53 -10.44 -11.34 4.41
N GLU A 54 -10.05 -10.11 4.10
CA GLU A 54 -10.77 -9.20 3.21
C GLU A 54 -9.89 -8.83 2.00
N ARG A 55 -10.49 -8.52 0.85
CA ARG A 55 -9.72 -8.01 -0.32
C ARG A 55 -9.23 -6.59 -0.05
N LEU A 56 -7.97 -6.28 -0.39
CA LEU A 56 -7.41 -4.93 -0.25
C LEU A 56 -8.25 -3.86 -0.94
N SER A 57 -8.82 -4.17 -2.12
CA SER A 57 -9.70 -3.26 -2.85
C SER A 57 -10.95 -2.88 -2.07
N LYS A 58 -11.53 -3.83 -1.31
CA LYS A 58 -12.72 -3.58 -0.48
C LYS A 58 -12.43 -2.68 0.72
N ILE A 59 -11.24 -2.79 1.29
CA ILE A 59 -10.86 -2.00 2.48
C ILE A 59 -10.07 -0.74 2.13
N TYR A 60 -9.78 -0.47 0.85
CA TYR A 60 -8.84 0.57 0.44
C TYR A 60 -9.15 1.93 1.10
N TYR A 61 -10.38 2.43 0.99
CA TYR A 61 -10.77 3.73 1.57
C TYR A 61 -10.90 3.73 3.09
N ARG A 62 -10.94 2.56 3.74
CA ARG A 62 -10.86 2.43 5.20
C ARG A 62 -9.42 2.56 5.70
N ILE A 63 -8.42 2.26 4.86
CA ILE A 63 -6.99 2.32 5.23
C ILE A 63 -6.55 3.78 5.45
N ARG A 64 -6.08 4.06 6.67
CA ARG A 64 -5.51 5.35 7.07
C ARG A 64 -3.99 5.42 6.86
N THR A 65 -3.29 4.36 7.22
CA THR A 65 -1.82 4.27 7.14
C THR A 65 -1.39 2.92 6.60
N VAL A 66 -0.35 2.93 5.76
CA VAL A 66 0.29 1.76 5.17
C VAL A 66 1.73 1.70 5.67
N LYS A 67 2.17 0.53 6.10
CA LYS A 67 3.51 0.28 6.62
C LYS A 67 4.19 -0.87 5.90
N ASP A 68 5.50 -0.79 5.76
CA ASP A 68 6.34 -1.87 5.26
C ASP A 68 6.68 -2.89 6.37
N LYS A 69 7.49 -3.90 6.01
CA LYS A 69 7.98 -4.94 6.93
C LYS A 69 8.85 -4.43 8.08
N HIS A 70 9.37 -3.20 7.99
CA HIS A 70 10.17 -2.56 9.03
C HIS A 70 9.30 -1.65 9.91
N PHE A 71 7.98 -1.72 9.79
CA PHE A 71 7.01 -0.85 10.46
C PHE A 71 7.14 0.63 10.10
N ILE A 72 7.85 0.96 9.02
CA ILE A 72 7.99 2.32 8.51
C ILE A 72 6.75 2.69 7.71
N THR A 73 6.22 3.89 7.94
CA THR A 73 5.00 4.36 7.25
C THR A 73 5.35 4.83 5.85
N ILE A 74 4.96 4.05 4.83
CA ILE A 74 5.25 4.34 3.42
C ILE A 74 4.15 5.16 2.75
N ALA A 75 2.91 5.12 3.24
CA ALA A 75 1.83 5.99 2.78
C ALA A 75 0.79 6.28 3.87
N LYS A 76 0.13 7.43 3.76
CA LYS A 76 -0.99 7.79 4.64
C LYS A 76 -2.01 8.70 3.95
N ARG A 77 -3.24 8.68 4.44
CA ARG A 77 -4.31 9.62 4.05
C ARG A 77 -4.91 10.27 5.30
N LYS A 78 -5.38 11.52 5.16
CA LYS A 78 -5.95 12.28 6.30
C LYS A 78 -7.43 11.99 6.55
N ASN A 79 -8.20 11.70 5.50
CA ASN A 79 -9.62 11.36 5.58
C ASN A 79 -9.95 10.20 4.62
N PRO A 80 -11.06 9.46 4.82
CA PRO A 80 -11.41 8.29 4.01
C PRO A 80 -11.58 8.59 2.53
N MET A 81 -12.12 9.76 2.18
CA MET A 81 -12.39 10.16 0.79
C MET A 81 -11.14 10.61 0.02
N SER A 82 -10.02 10.82 0.71
CA SER A 82 -8.75 11.18 0.08
C SER A 82 -8.01 9.94 -0.42
N GLU A 83 -7.14 10.12 -1.40
CA GLU A 83 -6.20 9.08 -1.82
C GLU A 83 -5.07 8.86 -0.80
N LEU A 84 -4.52 7.64 -0.76
CA LEU A 84 -3.25 7.37 -0.08
C LEU A 84 -2.13 8.09 -0.81
N LYS A 85 -1.32 8.83 -0.06
CA LYS A 85 -0.15 9.54 -0.57
C LYS A 85 1.09 8.98 0.10
N SER A 86 2.11 8.67 -0.70
CA SER A 86 3.39 8.22 -0.17
C SER A 86 3.99 9.26 0.77
N VAL A 87 4.56 8.77 1.87
CA VAL A 87 5.36 9.58 2.80
C VAL A 87 6.79 9.44 2.28
N ARG A 88 7.35 10.54 1.78
CA ARG A 88 8.74 10.58 1.31
C ARG A 88 9.69 10.15 2.41
#